data_AF-A0A951I211-F1
#
_entry.id   AF-A0A951I211-F1
#
_cell.length_a   1.000
_cell.length_b   1.000
_cell.length_c   1.000
_cell.angle_alpha   90.00
_cell.angle_beta   90.00
_cell.angle_gamma   90.00
#
_symmetry.space_group_name_H-M   'P 1'
#
loop_
_entity.id
_entity.type
_entity.pdbx_description
1 polymer ?
#
loop_
_entity_poly.entity_id
_entity_poly.type
_entity_poly.pdbx_seq_one_letter_code
_entity_poly.pdbx_strand_id
1 'polypeptide(L)'
;MLDASSAGAATRRISDEVGVWRQRAQAPADSAERRLARRILDQVFIETYETALYVNERRRDYPMMIANLEVRRLVSPQNSNALLELARAFALGKRKKEALNTLRQAVSNGFNDCARIKQAEWKSLREEPDFQEIVKRMNCSVEGS
;
A
#
# COMPACT_ATOMS: atom_id res chain seq x y z
N MET A 1 2.38 -25.95 6.51
CA MET A 1 3.48 -25.16 5.90
C MET A 1 3.08 -24.91 4.46
N LEU A 2 2.58 -23.71 4.13
CA LEU A 2 2.18 -23.37 2.77
C LEU A 2 3.46 -23.17 1.93
N ASP A 3 3.54 -23.87 0.81
CA ASP A 3 4.63 -23.79 -0.16
C ASP A 3 4.69 -22.38 -0.78
N ALA A 4 5.88 -21.78 -0.90
CA ALA A 4 6.10 -20.47 -1.50
C ALA A 4 5.60 -20.35 -2.95
N SER A 5 5.57 -21.45 -3.71
CA SER A 5 4.99 -21.55 -5.05
C SER A 5 3.47 -21.35 -5.03
N SER A 6 2.77 -21.87 -4.01
CA SER A 6 1.33 -21.68 -3.83
C SER A 6 0.97 -20.23 -3.50
N ALA A 7 1.79 -19.55 -2.69
CA ALA A 7 1.61 -18.14 -2.37
C ALA A 7 1.80 -17.25 -3.61
N GLY A 8 2.83 -17.52 -4.43
CA GLY A 8 3.05 -16.80 -5.69
C GLY A 8 1.95 -17.04 -6.74
N ALA A 9 1.31 -18.21 -6.76
CA ALA A 9 0.15 -18.47 -7.60
C ALA A 9 -1.10 -17.70 -7.13
N ALA A 10 -1.35 -17.65 -5.82
CA ALA A 10 -2.47 -16.90 -5.24
C ALA A 10 -2.36 -15.40 -5.51
N THR A 11 -1.18 -14.80 -5.32
CA THR A 11 -0.95 -13.37 -5.60
C THR A 11 -1.19 -13.04 -7.09
N ARG A 12 -0.75 -13.91 -8.01
CA ARG A 12 -1.00 -13.73 -9.45
C ARG A 12 -2.50 -13.75 -9.77
N ARG A 13 -3.23 -14.74 -9.26
CA ARG A 13 -4.69 -14.82 -9.46
C ARG A 13 -5.40 -13.56 -8.98
N ILE A 14 -5.09 -13.07 -7.78
CA ILE A 14 -5.72 -11.85 -7.24
C ILE A 14 -5.38 -10.64 -8.12
N SER A 15 -4.14 -10.52 -8.57
CA SER A 15 -3.74 -9.45 -9.48
C SER A 15 -4.51 -9.47 -10.80
N ASP A 16 -4.69 -10.66 -11.38
CA ASP A 16 -5.42 -10.83 -12.64
C ASP A 16 -6.91 -10.49 -12.47
N GLU A 17 -7.54 -10.98 -11.40
CA GLU A 17 -8.95 -10.68 -11.08
C GLU A 17 -9.18 -9.19 -10.85
N VAL A 18 -8.33 -8.53 -10.05
CA VAL A 18 -8.39 -7.08 -9.85
C VAL A 18 -8.16 -6.34 -11.17
N GLY A 19 -7.26 -6.83 -12.03
CA GLY A 19 -7.03 -6.29 -13.36
C GLY A 19 -8.28 -6.28 -14.24
N VAL A 20 -9.01 -7.41 -14.28
CA VAL A 20 -10.28 -7.54 -15.02
C VAL A 20 -11.32 -6.54 -14.51
N TRP A 21 -11.49 -6.44 -13.19
CA TRP A 21 -12.45 -5.49 -12.61
C TRP A 21 -12.06 -4.04 -12.87
N ARG A 22 -10.77 -3.70 -12.82
CA ARG A 22 -10.27 -2.36 -13.16
C ARG A 22 -10.54 -2.00 -14.61
N GLN A 23 -10.33 -2.93 -15.53
CA GLN A 23 -10.66 -2.72 -16.95
C GLN A 23 -12.16 -2.42 -17.12
N ARG A 24 -13.03 -3.19 -16.48
CA ARG A 24 -14.49 -2.96 -16.51
C ARG A 24 -14.89 -1.61 -15.89
N ALA A 25 -14.27 -1.23 -14.77
CA ALA A 25 -14.54 0.03 -14.10
C ALA A 25 -14.11 1.28 -14.91
N GLN A 26 -13.17 1.09 -15.84
CA GLN A 26 -12.63 2.10 -16.74
C GLN A 26 -13.27 2.11 -18.13
N ALA A 27 -14.29 1.26 -18.39
CA ALA A 27 -15.00 1.26 -19.65
C ALA A 27 -15.49 2.69 -20.03
N PRO A 28 -15.40 3.08 -21.31
CA PRO A 28 -15.68 4.46 -21.73
C PRO A 28 -17.17 4.82 -21.60
N ALA A 29 -18.06 3.88 -21.93
CA ALA A 29 -19.50 4.06 -21.83
C ALA A 29 -19.98 3.83 -20.38
N ASP A 30 -20.91 4.65 -19.90
CA ASP A 30 -21.54 4.39 -18.61
C ASP A 30 -22.56 3.25 -18.70
N SER A 31 -22.19 2.10 -18.15
CA SER A 31 -23.00 0.87 -18.18
C SER A 31 -23.27 0.34 -16.78
N ALA A 32 -24.25 -0.56 -16.65
CA ALA A 32 -24.53 -1.26 -15.40
C ALA A 32 -23.28 -2.02 -14.90
N GLU A 33 -22.54 -2.66 -15.80
CA GLU A 33 -21.30 -3.40 -15.48
C GLU A 33 -20.20 -2.47 -14.99
N ARG A 34 -20.00 -1.31 -15.63
CA ARG A 34 -19.02 -0.31 -15.18
C ARG A 34 -19.33 0.19 -13.77
N ARG A 35 -20.59 0.51 -13.49
CA ARG A 35 -21.02 0.94 -12.15
C ARG A 35 -20.86 -0.16 -11.11
N LEU A 36 -21.18 -1.40 -11.45
CA LEU A 36 -20.96 -2.56 -10.59
C LEU A 36 -19.46 -2.77 -10.31
N ALA A 37 -18.62 -2.74 -11.33
CA ALA A 37 -17.17 -2.91 -11.20
C ALA A 37 -16.56 -1.84 -10.29
N ARG A 38 -17.00 -0.58 -10.40
CA ARG A 38 -16.59 0.49 -9.48
C ARG A 38 -16.96 0.19 -8.03
N ARG A 39 -18.21 -0.19 -7.77
CA ARG A 39 -18.66 -0.55 -6.41
C ARG A 39 -17.87 -1.71 -5.82
N ILE A 40 -17.62 -2.75 -6.61
CA ILE A 40 -16.83 -3.91 -6.17
C ILE A 40 -15.41 -3.46 -5.79
N LEU A 41 -14.75 -2.67 -6.64
CA LEU A 41 -13.41 -2.18 -6.36
C LEU A 41 -13.38 -1.24 -5.16
N ASP A 42 -14.37 -0.36 -5.01
CA ASP A 42 -14.48 0.52 -3.85
C ASP A 42 -14.64 -0.27 -2.55
N GLN A 43 -15.48 -1.31 -2.55
CA GLN A 43 -15.66 -2.20 -1.41
C GLN A 43 -14.36 -2.94 -1.07
N VAL A 44 -13.70 -3.55 -2.06
CA VAL A 44 -12.41 -4.23 -1.86
C VAL A 44 -11.36 -3.26 -1.32
N PHE A 45 -11.31 -2.02 -1.82
CA PHE A 45 -10.37 -1.01 -1.35
C PHE A 45 -10.60 -0.63 0.12
N ILE A 46 -11.85 -0.54 0.56
CA ILE A 46 -12.22 -0.24 1.95
C ILE A 46 -11.91 -1.45 2.84
N GLU A 47 -12.42 -2.64 2.51
CA GLU A 47 -12.30 -3.84 3.33
C GLU A 47 -10.84 -4.26 3.55
N THR A 48 -10.01 -4.16 2.51
CA THR A 48 -8.58 -4.47 2.63
C THR A 48 -7.87 -3.49 3.56
N TYR A 49 -8.27 -2.21 3.59
CA TYR A 49 -7.71 -1.26 4.54
C TYR A 49 -8.15 -1.55 5.97
N GLU A 50 -9.45 -1.74 6.19
CA GLU A 50 -10.02 -2.01 7.52
C GLU A 50 -9.45 -3.32 8.10
N THR A 51 -9.36 -4.36 7.28
CA THR A 51 -8.74 -5.63 7.67
C THR A 51 -7.27 -5.45 8.04
N ALA A 52 -6.51 -4.69 7.24
CA ALA A 52 -5.11 -4.40 7.53
C ALA A 52 -4.93 -3.67 8.88
N LEU A 53 -5.78 -2.68 9.18
CA LEU A 53 -5.78 -2.00 10.47
C LEU A 53 -6.12 -2.95 11.61
N TYR A 54 -7.20 -3.73 11.46
CA TYR A 54 -7.65 -4.69 12.46
C TYR A 54 -6.56 -5.71 12.84
N VAL A 55 -5.89 -6.32 11.85
CA VAL A 55 -4.85 -7.32 12.12
C VAL A 55 -3.58 -6.71 12.72
N ASN A 56 -3.24 -5.48 12.34
CA ASN A 56 -2.14 -4.74 12.97
C ASN A 56 -2.44 -4.43 14.43
N GLU A 57 -3.60 -3.83 14.73
CA GLU A 57 -3.96 -3.41 16.08
C GLU A 57 -4.14 -4.58 17.05
N ARG A 58 -4.76 -5.67 16.59
CA ARG A 58 -5.10 -6.81 17.46
C ARG A 58 -3.94 -7.79 17.65
N ARG A 59 -3.12 -7.99 16.62
CA ARG A 59 -2.17 -9.11 16.58
C ARG A 59 -0.75 -8.70 16.17
N ARG A 60 -0.55 -7.47 15.67
CA ARG A 60 0.70 -7.06 15.02
C ARG A 60 1.09 -8.02 13.89
N ASP A 61 0.10 -8.58 13.19
CA ASP A 61 0.32 -9.51 12.09
C ASP A 61 0.69 -8.73 10.83
N TYR A 62 1.96 -8.34 10.75
CA TYR A 62 2.49 -7.57 9.64
C TYR A 62 2.44 -8.31 8.30
N PRO A 63 2.68 -9.64 8.21
CA PRO A 63 2.46 -10.37 6.97
C PRO A 63 1.03 -10.23 6.43
N MET A 64 0.01 -10.40 7.28
CA MET A 64 -1.39 -10.22 6.86
C MET A 64 -1.74 -8.77 6.55
N MET A 65 -1.19 -7.81 7.30
CA MET A 65 -1.34 -6.38 7.02
C MET A 65 -0.79 -6.03 5.62
N ILE A 66 0.43 -6.49 5.32
CA ILE A 66 1.08 -6.29 4.03
C ILE A 66 0.25 -6.92 2.90
N ALA A 67 -0.18 -8.18 3.06
CA ALA A 67 -0.97 -8.87 2.04
C ALA A 67 -2.24 -8.10 1.67
N ASN A 68 -2.99 -7.60 2.67
CA ASN A 68 -4.19 -6.80 2.43
C ASN A 68 -3.88 -5.47 1.73
N LEU A 69 -2.82 -4.77 2.16
CA LEU A 69 -2.42 -3.49 1.55
C LEU A 69 -1.83 -3.65 0.14
N GLU A 70 -1.25 -4.81 -0.18
CA GLU A 70 -0.87 -5.15 -1.55
C GLU A 70 -2.09 -5.28 -2.45
N VAL A 71 -3.18 -5.93 -2.00
CA VAL A 71 -4.45 -5.97 -2.73
C VAL A 71 -5.01 -4.57 -2.92
N ARG A 72 -5.00 -3.73 -1.87
CA ARG A 72 -5.42 -2.33 -1.97
C ARG A 72 -4.63 -1.54 -3.02
N ARG A 73 -3.31 -1.74 -3.07
CA ARG A 73 -2.44 -1.15 -4.10
C ARG A 73 -2.80 -1.65 -5.50
N LEU A 74 -3.14 -2.93 -5.67
CA LEU A 74 -3.57 -3.45 -6.97
C LEU A 74 -4.86 -2.78 -7.46
N VAL A 75 -5.81 -2.50 -6.56
CA VAL A 75 -7.06 -1.79 -6.89
C VAL A 75 -6.78 -0.35 -7.32
N SER A 76 -5.89 0.36 -6.62
CA SER A 76 -5.55 1.75 -6.91
C SER A 76 -4.02 1.99 -6.95
N PRO A 77 -3.32 1.60 -8.04
CA PRO A 77 -1.85 1.56 -8.07
C PRO A 77 -1.17 2.93 -7.98
N GLN A 78 -1.87 3.99 -8.37
CA GLN A 78 -1.36 5.36 -8.35
C GLN A 78 -1.79 6.13 -7.10
N ASN A 79 -2.60 5.53 -6.23
CA ASN A 79 -3.05 6.19 -5.02
C ASN A 79 -1.90 6.30 -4.02
N SER A 80 -1.44 7.54 -3.83
CA SER A 80 -0.30 7.87 -3.00
C SER A 80 -0.51 7.51 -1.51
N ASN A 81 -1.74 7.63 -1.00
CA ASN A 81 -2.10 7.18 0.34
C ASN A 81 -2.07 5.65 0.49
N ALA A 82 -2.55 4.90 -0.50
CA ALA A 82 -2.48 3.44 -0.48
C ALA A 82 -1.02 2.95 -0.49
N LEU A 83 -0.16 3.60 -1.28
CA LEU A 83 1.28 3.33 -1.29
C LEU A 83 1.94 3.67 0.05
N LEU A 84 1.58 4.79 0.68
CA LEU A 84 2.12 5.14 1.99
C LEU A 84 1.77 4.09 3.05
N GLU A 85 0.51 3.65 3.12
CA GLU A 85 0.10 2.64 4.11
C GLU A 85 0.85 1.33 3.91
N LEU A 86 1.06 0.91 2.66
CA LEU A 86 1.86 -0.28 2.36
C LEU A 86 3.33 -0.09 2.76
N ALA A 87 3.93 1.07 2.46
CA ALA A 87 5.29 1.40 2.88
C ALA A 87 5.44 1.35 4.40
N ARG A 88 4.45 1.86 5.14
CA ARG A 88 4.37 1.80 6.60
C ARG A 88 4.31 0.35 7.09
N ALA A 89 3.47 -0.48 6.47
CA ALA A 89 3.38 -1.90 6.81
C ALA A 89 4.71 -2.63 6.59
N PHE A 90 5.43 -2.33 5.51
CA PHE A 90 6.78 -2.84 5.30
C PHE A 90 7.77 -2.37 6.36
N ALA A 91 7.73 -1.09 6.76
CA ALA A 91 8.59 -0.57 7.82
C ALA A 91 8.34 -1.28 9.16
N LEU A 92 7.07 -1.43 9.55
CA LEU A 92 6.65 -2.18 10.74
C LEU A 92 7.08 -3.66 10.69
N GLY A 93 6.96 -4.27 9.52
CA GLY A 93 7.42 -5.63 9.22
C GLY A 93 8.93 -5.79 9.05
N LYS A 94 9.73 -4.75 9.31
CA LYS A 94 11.20 -4.72 9.15
C LYS A 94 11.69 -5.02 7.71
N ARG A 95 10.85 -4.80 6.71
CA ARG A 95 11.14 -4.95 5.27
C ARG A 95 11.61 -3.62 4.69
N LYS A 96 12.80 -3.20 5.12
CA LYS A 96 13.37 -1.86 4.85
C LYS A 96 13.42 -1.49 3.37
N LYS A 97 13.92 -2.38 2.51
CA LYS A 97 14.07 -2.10 1.07
C LYS A 97 12.71 -1.85 0.41
N GLU A 98 11.73 -2.69 0.72
CA GLU A 98 10.36 -2.56 0.21
C GLU A 98 9.68 -1.31 0.75
N ALA A 99 9.89 -0.97 2.04
CA ALA A 99 9.37 0.24 2.64
C ALA A 99 9.86 1.50 1.90
N LEU A 100 11.18 1.62 1.71
CA LEU A 100 11.79 2.78 1.04
C LEU A 100 11.37 2.88 -0.44
N ASN A 101 11.36 1.76 -1.16
CA ASN A 101 10.92 1.73 -2.56
C ASN A 101 9.45 2.12 -2.72
N THR A 102 8.59 1.66 -1.82
CA THR A 102 7.15 1.96 -1.86
C THR A 102 6.89 3.40 -1.43
N LEU A 103 7.60 3.90 -0.42
CA LEU A 103 7.50 5.29 0.01
C LEU A 103 7.94 6.26 -1.10
N ARG A 104 9.03 5.94 -1.81
CA ARG A 104 9.49 6.71 -2.97
C ARG A 104 8.41 6.80 -4.06
N GLN A 105 7.71 5.68 -4.33
CA GLN A 105 6.58 5.68 -5.26
C GLN A 105 5.40 6.53 -4.76
N ALA A 106 5.09 6.48 -3.46
CA ALA A 106 4.04 7.31 -2.87
C ALA A 106 4.33 8.81 -3.11
N VAL A 107 5.56 9.25 -2.85
CA VAL A 107 5.99 10.65 -3.06
C VAL A 107 5.98 11.02 -4.55
N SER A 108 6.47 10.15 -5.43
CA SER A 108 6.36 10.37 -6.89
C SER A 108 4.91 10.51 -7.37
N ASN A 109 3.97 9.86 -6.69
CA ASN A 109 2.52 9.95 -6.97
C ASN A 109 1.84 11.10 -6.19
N GLY A 110 2.60 12.02 -5.61
CA GLY A 110 2.08 13.24 -4.99
C GLY A 110 1.83 13.15 -3.48
N PHE A 111 2.32 12.13 -2.78
CA PHE A 111 2.30 12.13 -1.32
C PHE A 111 3.25 13.21 -0.75
N ASN A 112 2.73 14.11 0.08
CA ASN A 112 3.50 15.23 0.63
C ASN A 112 3.19 15.56 2.12
N ASP A 113 2.48 14.68 2.85
CA ASP A 113 2.15 14.92 4.25
C ASP A 113 3.33 14.59 5.17
N CYS A 114 4.07 15.62 5.57
CA CYS A 114 5.22 15.51 6.47
C CYS A 114 4.86 14.96 7.85
N ALA A 115 3.65 15.22 8.37
CA ALA A 115 3.28 14.80 9.72
C ALA A 115 3.26 13.27 9.82
N ARG A 116 2.79 12.60 8.76
CA ARG A 116 2.73 11.14 8.68
C ARG A 116 4.11 10.48 8.57
N ILE A 117 5.10 11.17 8.00
CA ILE A 117 6.48 10.67 7.92
C ILE A 117 7.24 10.80 9.24
N LYS A 118 6.79 11.69 10.13
CA LYS A 118 7.34 11.87 11.48
C LYS A 118 6.83 10.85 12.50
N GLN A 119 5.94 9.94 12.11
CA GLN A 119 5.38 8.93 13.01
C GLN A 119 6.42 7.85 13.39
N ALA A 120 6.11 7.06 14.42
CA ALA A 120 7.07 6.19 15.10
C ALA A 120 7.47 4.95 14.26
N GLU A 121 6.57 4.48 13.40
CA GLU A 121 6.81 3.40 12.42
C GLU A 121 8.05 3.62 11.53
N TRP A 122 8.40 4.87 11.28
CA TRP A 122 9.54 5.22 10.43
C TRP A 122 10.85 5.29 11.18
N LYS A 123 10.84 5.17 12.52
CA LYS A 123 12.01 5.42 13.38
C LYS A 123 13.25 4.65 12.90
N SER A 124 13.10 3.38 12.55
CA SER A 124 14.20 2.53 12.07
C SER A 124 14.73 2.91 10.69
N LEU A 125 14.02 3.75 9.93
CA LEU A 125 14.40 4.19 8.60
C LEU A 125 14.91 5.63 8.58
N ARG A 126 14.80 6.39 9.68
CA ARG A 126 15.16 7.82 9.70
C ARG A 126 16.62 8.07 9.37
N GLU A 127 17.52 7.19 9.78
CA GLU A 127 18.95 7.35 9.52
C GLU A 127 19.36 6.90 8.11
N GLU A 128 18.43 6.33 7.34
CA GLU A 128 18.73 5.81 6.02
C GLU A 128 18.91 6.94 5.01
N PRO A 129 20.01 6.95 4.23
CA PRO A 129 20.24 7.97 3.21
C PRO A 129 19.06 8.11 2.23
N ASP A 130 18.48 6.97 1.82
CA ASP A 130 17.31 6.94 0.93
C ASP A 130 16.07 7.58 1.56
N PHE A 131 15.85 7.38 2.87
CA PHE A 131 14.72 8.00 3.56
C PHE A 131 14.88 9.51 3.65
N GLN A 132 16.09 9.97 3.99
CA GLN A 132 16.42 11.40 4.05
C GLN A 132 16.28 12.07 2.68
N GLU A 133 16.67 11.39 1.60
CA GLU A 133 16.45 11.88 0.24
C GLU A 133 14.96 12.03 -0.08
N ILE A 134 14.14 11.03 0.28
CA ILE A 134 12.69 11.05 0.05
C ILE A 134 12.04 12.21 0.82
N VAL A 135 12.38 12.36 2.10
CA VAL A 135 11.88 13.44 2.98
C VAL A 135 12.24 14.81 2.43
N LYS A 136 13.48 14.98 1.93
CA LYS A 136 13.94 16.23 1.31
C LYS A 136 13.11 16.57 0.08
N ARG A 137 12.75 15.59 -0.75
CA ARG A 137 11.87 15.80 -1.93
C ARG A 137 10.47 16.26 -1.53
N MET A 138 10.00 15.89 -0.35
CA MET A 138 8.72 16.37 0.20
C MET A 138 8.82 17.76 0.86
N ASN A 139 10.01 18.37 0.92
CA ASN A 139 10.31 19.59 1.69
C ASN A 139 10.02 19.44 3.20
N CYS A 140 10.19 18.23 3.75
CA CYS A 140 10.02 17.96 5.17
C CYS A 140 11.37 18.06 5.91
N SER A 141 11.35 18.40 7.20
CA SER A 141 12.47 18.17 8.12
C SER A 141 12.17 16.94 8.99
N VAL A 142 13.10 16.00 9.11
CA VAL A 142 13.01 14.91 10.10
C VAL A 142 13.98 15.25 11.22
N GLU A 143 13.45 15.70 12.36
CA GLU A 143 14.28 15.88 13.55
C GLU A 143 14.68 14.49 14.08
N GLY A 144 15.98 14.29 14.25
CA GLY A 144 16.55 13.07 14.84
C GLY A 144 16.13 12.96 16.30
N SER A 145 15.70 11.77 16.71
CA SER A 145 15.43 11.43 18.12
C SER A 145 16.44 10.40 18.58
#